data_AF-A0A441VMH6-F1
#
_entry.id   AF-A0A441VMH6-F1
#
_cell.length_a   1.000
_cell.length_b   1.000
_cell.length_c   1.000
_cell.angle_alpha   90.00
_cell.angle_beta   90.00
_cell.angle_gamma   90.00
#
_symmetry.space_group_name_H-M   'P 1'
#
loop_
_entity.id
_entity.type
_entity.pdbx_description
1 polymer ?
#
loop_
_entity_poly.entity_id
_entity_poly.type
_entity_poly.pdbx_seq_one_letter_code
_entity_poly.pdbx_strand_id
1 'polypeptide(L)'
;MTIPSIANPDLDILFDNQPRWNLPDYRRRGFHNLHTTMRYAMSLRAPRVLPFRKQIEWTIGDRPDVARFLAMPHFSAFVVVRGERILYERYAPDFGPERPHPIMSITKTTLNLMLG
;
A
#
# COMPACT_ATOMS: atom_id res chain seq x y z
N MET A 1 -34.95 13.35 -8.67
CA MET A 1 -34.28 13.08 -9.96
C MET A 1 -33.14 12.12 -9.67
N THR A 2 -33.19 10.88 -10.18
CA THR A 2 -32.17 9.87 -9.91
C THR A 2 -31.19 9.87 -11.07
N ILE A 3 -29.92 10.16 -10.80
CA ILE A 3 -28.87 10.11 -11.82
C ILE A 3 -28.60 8.63 -12.13
N PRO A 4 -28.60 8.21 -13.42
CA PRO A 4 -28.25 6.83 -13.77
C PRO A 4 -26.84 6.49 -13.29
N SER A 5 -26.68 5.31 -12.67
CA SER A 5 -25.39 4.80 -12.20
C SER A 5 -25.24 3.32 -12.55
N ILE A 6 -24.00 2.84 -12.54
CA ILE A 6 -23.66 1.42 -12.68
C ILE A 6 -23.12 0.89 -11.35
N ALA A 7 -23.22 -0.43 -11.15
CA ALA A 7 -22.58 -1.08 -10.01
C ALA A 7 -21.04 -0.92 -10.09
N ASN A 8 -20.38 -0.81 -8.93
CA ASN A 8 -18.92 -0.78 -8.89
C ASN A 8 -18.38 -2.22 -9.07
N PRO A 9 -17.73 -2.53 -10.20
CA PRO A 9 -17.30 -3.89 -10.50
C PRO A 9 -16.24 -4.42 -9.52
N ASP A 10 -15.50 -3.54 -8.84
CA ASP A 10 -14.51 -3.96 -7.85
C ASP A 10 -15.16 -4.58 -6.61
N LEU A 11 -16.42 -4.20 -6.31
CA LEU A 11 -17.20 -4.69 -5.16
C LEU A 11 -18.09 -5.88 -5.48
N ASP A 12 -18.17 -6.30 -6.75
CA ASP A 12 -18.93 -7.48 -7.15
C ASP A 12 -18.35 -8.73 -6.48
N ILE A 13 -19.24 -9.58 -5.96
CA ILE A 13 -18.87 -10.87 -5.37
C ILE A 13 -18.79 -11.91 -6.48
N LEU A 14 -17.64 -12.58 -6.59
CA LEU A 14 -17.34 -13.54 -7.66
C LEU A 14 -16.95 -14.90 -7.06
N PHE A 15 -15.94 -15.55 -7.64
CA PHE A 15 -15.45 -16.86 -7.22
C PHE A 15 -15.08 -16.89 -5.72
N ASP A 16 -15.34 -18.03 -5.07
CA ASP A 16 -15.12 -18.26 -3.63
C ASP A 16 -15.79 -17.23 -2.71
N ASN A 17 -16.88 -16.59 -3.15
CA ASN A 17 -17.56 -15.56 -2.37
C ASN A 17 -16.63 -14.40 -1.98
N GLN A 18 -15.62 -14.11 -2.82
CA GLN A 18 -14.69 -13.00 -2.65
C GLN A 18 -15.08 -11.82 -3.52
N PRO A 19 -14.90 -10.58 -3.04
CA PRO A 19 -15.07 -9.41 -3.88
C PRO A 19 -13.97 -9.39 -4.95
N ARG A 20 -14.32 -8.92 -6.15
CA ARG A 20 -13.42 -8.87 -7.30
C ARG A 20 -12.06 -8.28 -6.96
N TRP A 21 -12.02 -7.16 -6.22
CA TRP A 21 -10.77 -6.49 -5.86
C TRP A 21 -9.77 -7.36 -5.10
N ASN A 22 -10.20 -8.44 -4.44
CA ASN A 22 -9.33 -9.32 -3.64
C ASN A 22 -8.95 -10.63 -4.34
N LEU A 23 -9.49 -10.91 -5.52
CA LEU A 23 -9.10 -12.09 -6.31
C LEU A 23 -7.70 -11.91 -6.92
N PRO A 24 -6.91 -12.99 -7.11
CA PRO A 24 -5.50 -12.92 -7.55
C PRO A 24 -5.24 -11.99 -8.74
N ASP A 25 -6.04 -12.11 -9.80
CA ASP A 25 -5.86 -11.35 -11.05
C ASP A 25 -6.14 -9.84 -10.89
N TYR A 26 -6.90 -9.46 -9.87
CA TYR A 26 -7.30 -8.06 -9.62
C TYR A 26 -6.63 -7.47 -8.37
N ARG A 27 -6.02 -8.31 -7.52
CA ARG A 27 -5.53 -7.94 -6.19
C ARG A 27 -4.52 -6.81 -6.20
N ARG A 28 -3.61 -6.79 -7.18
CA ARG A 28 -2.61 -5.72 -7.32
C ARG A 28 -3.30 -4.36 -7.46
N ARG A 29 -4.20 -4.25 -8.44
CA ARG A 29 -5.00 -3.04 -8.67
C ARG A 29 -5.87 -2.73 -7.45
N GLY A 30 -6.52 -3.73 -6.88
CA GLY A 30 -7.37 -3.59 -5.70
C GLY A 30 -6.61 -3.00 -4.51
N PHE A 31 -5.42 -3.53 -4.19
CA PHE A 31 -4.61 -3.05 -3.07
C PHE A 31 -4.06 -1.64 -3.34
N HIS A 32 -3.58 -1.36 -4.56
CA HIS A 32 -3.07 -0.02 -4.89
C HIS A 32 -4.15 1.06 -4.89
N ASN A 33 -5.43 0.68 -4.96
CA ASN A 33 -6.56 1.60 -5.01
C ASN A 33 -7.56 1.39 -3.86
N LEU A 34 -7.20 0.64 -2.82
CA LEU A 34 -8.17 0.25 -1.79
C LEU A 34 -8.82 1.47 -1.11
N HIS A 35 -8.06 2.55 -0.98
CA HIS A 35 -8.51 3.84 -0.43
C HIS A 35 -9.63 4.53 -1.25
N THR A 36 -9.81 4.18 -2.53
CA THR A 36 -10.91 4.66 -3.37
C THR A 36 -11.96 3.58 -3.64
N THR A 37 -11.58 2.30 -3.56
CA THR A 37 -12.50 1.16 -3.76
C THR A 37 -13.44 0.96 -2.57
N MET A 38 -12.97 1.16 -1.33
CA MET A 38 -13.77 0.86 -0.14
C MET A 38 -14.91 1.88 0.04
N ARG A 39 -16.13 1.38 0.25
CA ARG A 39 -17.31 2.21 0.52
C ARG A 39 -17.18 3.04 1.82
N TYR A 40 -16.54 2.46 2.83
CA TYR A 40 -16.32 3.10 4.12
C TYR A 40 -14.84 2.99 4.47
N ALA A 41 -14.19 4.14 4.63
CA ALA A 41 -12.79 4.24 5.00
C ALA A 41 -12.61 5.31 6.08
N MET A 42 -11.63 5.09 6.96
CA MET A 42 -11.23 6.04 7.98
C MET A 42 -9.73 6.31 7.84
N SER A 43 -9.35 7.59 7.90
CA SER A 43 -7.96 8.02 7.90
C SER A 43 -7.66 8.72 9.23
N LEU A 44 -6.62 8.27 9.92
CA LEU A 44 -6.14 8.85 11.17
C LEU A 44 -4.73 9.40 10.92
N ARG A 45 -4.48 10.65 11.30
CA ARG A 45 -3.17 11.31 11.12
C ARG A 45 -2.70 11.92 12.43
N ALA A 46 -1.38 11.89 12.64
CA ALA A 46 -0.76 12.59 13.75
C ALA A 46 -0.85 14.13 13.53
N PRO A 47 -1.00 14.93 14.60
CA PRO A 47 -1.00 16.39 14.49
C PRO A 47 0.37 16.98 14.12
N ARG A 48 1.43 16.17 14.21
CA ARG A 48 2.80 16.53 13.85
C ARG A 48 3.40 15.45 12.96
N VAL A 49 4.17 15.86 11.95
CA VAL A 49 4.85 14.97 10.99
C VAL A 49 6.36 15.12 11.13
N LEU A 50 7.08 14.01 11.07
CA LEU A 50 8.55 13.99 10.95
C LEU A 50 8.92 14.04 9.46
N PRO A 51 9.50 15.13 8.94
CA PRO A 51 9.96 15.16 7.56
C PRO A 51 11.17 14.25 7.37
N PHE A 52 11.16 13.47 6.29
CA PHE A 52 12.31 12.66 5.89
C PHE A 52 13.17 13.37 4.86
N ARG A 53 14.48 13.14 4.93
CA ARG A 53 15.46 13.55 3.92
C ARG A 53 16.07 12.32 3.26
N LYS A 54 16.30 12.40 1.94
CA LYS A 54 16.93 11.30 1.20
C LYS A 54 18.44 11.31 1.42
N GLN A 55 18.99 10.17 1.82
CA GLN A 55 20.42 9.92 1.92
C GLN A 55 20.68 8.50 1.41
N ILE A 56 20.53 8.32 0.10
CA ILE A 56 20.46 6.99 -0.53
C ILE A 56 21.82 6.29 -0.50
N GLU A 57 21.78 5.04 -0.05
CA GLU A 57 22.87 4.08 -0.08
C GLU A 57 22.51 2.97 -1.10
N TRP A 58 23.06 3.09 -2.31
CA TRP A 58 22.70 2.22 -3.43
C TRP A 58 23.05 0.75 -3.21
N THR A 59 24.08 0.47 -2.41
CA THR A 59 24.54 -0.88 -2.09
C THR A 59 23.47 -1.74 -1.42
N ILE A 60 22.44 -1.15 -0.80
CA ILE A 60 21.30 -1.88 -0.25
C ILE A 60 20.52 -2.61 -1.35
N GLY A 61 20.33 -1.97 -2.51
CA GLY A 61 19.62 -2.55 -3.64
C GLY A 61 20.41 -3.65 -4.37
N ASP A 62 21.74 -3.59 -4.29
CA ASP A 62 22.64 -4.55 -4.95
C ASP A 62 22.74 -5.88 -4.21
N ARG A 63 22.24 -5.95 -2.96
CA ARG A 63 22.25 -7.20 -2.21
C ARG A 63 21.30 -8.22 -2.88
N PRO A 64 21.75 -9.46 -3.13
CA PRO A 64 20.93 -10.46 -3.83
C PRO A 64 19.60 -10.77 -3.15
N ASP A 65 19.56 -10.74 -1.82
CA ASP A 65 18.35 -10.96 -1.01
C ASP A 65 17.31 -9.85 -1.24
N VAL A 66 17.74 -8.59 -1.29
CA VAL A 66 16.89 -7.44 -1.59
C VAL A 66 16.44 -7.47 -3.05
N ALA A 67 17.37 -7.59 -4.00
CA ALA A 67 17.08 -7.61 -5.43
C ALA A 67 16.02 -8.67 -5.80
N ARG A 68 16.09 -9.85 -5.17
CA ARG A 68 15.11 -10.93 -5.35
C ARG A 68 13.68 -10.50 -5.00
N PHE A 69 13.48 -9.78 -3.90
CA PHE A 69 12.14 -9.32 -3.50
C PHE A 69 11.63 -8.18 -4.40
N LEU A 70 12.52 -7.29 -4.83
CA LEU A 70 12.16 -6.18 -5.72
C LEU A 70 11.74 -6.65 -7.12
N ALA A 71 12.24 -7.80 -7.57
CA ALA A 71 11.91 -8.39 -8.86
C ALA A 71 10.56 -9.15 -8.89
N MET A 72 9.90 -9.33 -7.74
CA MET A 72 8.66 -10.11 -7.67
C MET A 72 7.50 -9.38 -8.37
N PRO A 73 6.62 -10.07 -9.12
CA PRO A 73 5.48 -9.44 -9.79
C PRO A 73 4.47 -8.76 -8.84
N HIS A 74 4.45 -9.17 -7.57
CA HIS A 74 3.59 -8.62 -6.52
C HIS A 74 4.29 -7.55 -5.67
N PHE A 75 5.51 -7.13 -6.02
CA PHE A 75 6.20 -6.02 -5.39
C PHE A 75 5.42 -4.70 -5.59
N SER A 76 5.28 -3.91 -4.52
CA SER A 76 4.65 -2.57 -4.54
C SER A 76 5.63 -1.48 -4.12
N ALA A 77 6.20 -1.59 -2.92
CA ALA A 77 7.14 -0.63 -2.38
C ALA A 77 8.05 -1.27 -1.33
N PHE A 78 9.26 -0.74 -1.19
CA PHE A 78 10.20 -1.10 -0.14
C PHE A 78 10.99 0.15 0.27
N VAL A 79 11.12 0.37 1.58
CA VAL A 79 11.83 1.53 2.12
C VAL A 79 12.67 1.12 3.33
N VAL A 80 13.89 1.65 3.40
CA VAL A 80 14.80 1.51 4.55
C VAL A 80 15.02 2.90 5.14
N VAL A 81 14.67 3.06 6.41
CA VAL A 81 14.74 4.34 7.11
C VAL A 81 15.66 4.21 8.33
N ARG A 82 16.48 5.24 8.58
CA ARG A 82 17.30 5.38 9.78
C ARG A 82 17.15 6.80 10.36
N GLY A 83 16.40 6.92 11.45
CA GLY A 83 16.02 8.22 12.00
C GLY A 83 15.15 8.97 10.99
N GLU A 84 15.55 10.19 10.63
CA GLU A 84 14.90 11.03 9.64
C GLU A 84 15.40 10.82 8.19
N ARG A 85 16.24 9.80 7.96
CA ARG A 85 16.89 9.56 6.66
C ARG A 85 16.32 8.34 5.97
N ILE A 86 15.92 8.52 4.70
CA ILE A 86 15.65 7.41 3.79
C ILE A 86 16.99 6.96 3.20
N LEU A 87 17.41 5.74 3.55
CA LEU A 87 18.65 5.13 3.07
C LEU A 87 18.42 4.36 1.77
N TYR A 88 17.23 3.83 1.56
CA TYR A 88 16.87 3.16 0.32
C TYR A 88 15.36 3.23 0.13
N GLU A 89 14.91 3.45 -1.09
CA GLU A 89 13.51 3.34 -1.46
C GLU A 89 13.41 2.78 -2.87
N ARG A 90 12.44 1.90 -3.08
CA ARG A 90 12.08 1.42 -4.40
C ARG A 90 10.57 1.23 -4.46
N TYR A 91 10.03 1.51 -5.63
CA TYR A 91 8.60 1.42 -5.89
C TYR A 91 8.40 0.69 -7.22
N ALA A 92 7.30 -0.04 -7.33
CA ALA A 92 6.90 -0.65 -8.58
C ALA A 92 6.48 0.42 -9.61
N PRO A 93 6.55 0.15 -10.93
CA PRO A 93 6.26 1.16 -11.96
C PRO A 93 4.87 1.81 -11.88
N ASP A 94 3.89 1.11 -11.31
CA ASP A 94 2.49 1.51 -11.15
C ASP A 94 2.13 1.98 -9.72
N PHE A 95 3.10 2.02 -8.81
CA PHE A 95 2.91 2.43 -7.42
C PHE A 95 3.92 3.52 -7.04
N GLY A 96 3.45 4.64 -6.51
CA GLY A 96 4.29 5.81 -6.19
C GLY A 96 4.39 6.08 -4.69
N PRO A 97 5.34 6.92 -4.24
CA PRO A 97 5.56 7.23 -2.83
C PRO A 97 4.34 7.88 -2.14
N GLU A 98 3.51 8.62 -2.89
CA GLU A 98 2.35 9.33 -2.37
C GLU A 98 1.05 8.50 -2.38
N ARG A 99 1.12 7.22 -2.79
CA ARG A 99 -0.06 6.36 -2.86
C ARG A 99 -0.20 5.55 -1.57
N PRO A 100 -1.37 5.55 -0.90
CA PRO A 100 -1.59 4.68 0.24
C PRO A 100 -1.73 3.23 -0.21
N HIS A 101 -1.18 2.30 0.57
CA HIS A 101 -1.31 0.86 0.38
C HIS A 101 -1.96 0.24 1.61
N PRO A 102 -2.84 -0.77 1.47
CA PRO A 102 -3.31 -1.51 2.62
C PRO A 102 -2.15 -2.21 3.31
N ILE A 103 -2.06 -2.02 4.62
CA ILE A 103 -1.07 -2.66 5.48
C ILE A 103 -1.64 -3.89 6.20
N MET A 104 -2.88 -4.26 5.88
CA MET A 104 -3.60 -5.42 6.43
C MET A 104 -3.52 -5.46 7.96
N SER A 105 -3.07 -6.57 8.55
CA SER A 105 -3.00 -6.73 10.00
C SER A 105 -1.97 -5.84 10.70
N ILE A 106 -1.06 -5.15 9.98
CA ILE A 106 -0.16 -4.14 10.60
C ILE A 106 -0.98 -3.02 11.26
N THR A 107 -2.20 -2.74 10.76
CA THR A 107 -3.13 -1.79 11.39
C THR A 107 -3.41 -2.12 12.86
N LYS A 108 -3.39 -3.41 13.25
CA LYS A 108 -3.60 -3.82 14.66
C LYS A 108 -2.49 -3.28 15.57
N THR A 109 -1.25 -3.32 15.10
CA THR A 109 -0.11 -2.72 15.81
C THR A 109 -0.30 -1.22 15.97
N THR A 110 -0.73 -0.52 14.91
CA THR A 110 -1.00 0.92 14.97
C THR A 110 -2.10 1.26 15.97
N LEU A 111 -3.21 0.53 15.97
CA LEU A 111 -4.30 0.75 16.92
C LEU A 111 -3.86 0.48 18.36
N ASN A 112 -3.08 -0.57 18.59
CA ASN A 112 -2.54 -0.86 19.91
C ASN A 112 -1.69 0.31 20.43
N LEU A 113 -0.78 0.84 19.60
CA LEU A 113 0.04 2.00 19.96
C LEU A 113 -0.78 3.28 20.23
N MET A 114 -1.94 3.44 19.59
CA MET A 114 -2.84 4.58 19.84
C MET A 114 -3.59 4.45 21.16
N LEU A 115 -3.94 3.23 21.56
CA LEU A 115 -4.73 2.96 22.76
C LEU A 115 -3.87 2.88 24.03
N GLY A 116 -2.60 2.47 23.91
CA GLY A 116 -1.67 2.28 25.03
C GLY A 116 -1.60 0.83 25.46
#